data_AF-A0A0D7BGW4-F1
#
_entry.id   AF-A0A0D7BGW4-F1
#
_cell.length_a   1.000
_cell.length_b   1.000
_cell.length_c   1.000
_cell.angle_alpha   90.00
_cell.angle_beta   90.00
_cell.angle_gamma   90.00
#
_symmetry.space_group_name_H-M   'P 1'
#
loop_
_entity.id
_entity.type
_entity.pdbx_description
1 polymer ?
#
loop_
_entity_poly.entity_id
_entity_poly.type
_entity_poly.pdbx_seq_one_letter_code
_entity_poly.pdbx_strand_id
1 'polypeptide(L)'
;MSRKAQAPPADDLPSLLWIFIPGAVLVAGYFARKWYLAHKLRTTGIGKGAPGFQTNVRRVRVTADVAARIQRGEQVSPDEIAASIARAQREDESAANSTSTSAKSPPTPPPEPENEWLPQNLSSGKKQPKRRKK
;
A
#
# COMPACT_ATOMS: atom_id res chain seq x y z
N MET A 1 -51.99 20.30 8.87
CA MET A 1 -52.42 18.91 9.16
C MET A 1 -51.18 18.09 9.50
N SER A 2 -50.94 17.83 10.78
CA SER A 2 -49.73 17.16 11.27
C SER A 2 -50.03 15.67 11.48
N ARG A 3 -49.41 14.78 10.68
CA ARG A 3 -49.54 13.33 10.89
C ARG A 3 -48.64 12.94 12.05
N LYS A 4 -49.23 12.58 13.19
CA LYS A 4 -48.50 11.89 14.27
C LYS A 4 -48.05 10.54 13.72
N ALA A 5 -46.75 10.26 13.76
CA ALA A 5 -46.21 8.96 13.41
C ALA A 5 -46.70 7.93 14.45
N GLN A 6 -47.58 7.02 14.01
CA GLN A 6 -48.04 5.91 14.82
C GLN A 6 -46.86 4.94 15.00
N ALA A 7 -46.48 4.66 16.24
CA ALA A 7 -45.48 3.63 16.52
C ALA A 7 -46.03 2.24 16.12
N PRO A 8 -45.21 1.36 15.52
CA PRO A 8 -45.64 0.00 15.21
C PRO A 8 -45.99 -0.75 16.51
N PRO A 9 -47.03 -1.61 16.49
CA PRO A 9 -47.39 -2.41 17.65
C PRO A 9 -46.21 -3.32 18.04
N ALA A 10 -45.98 -3.48 19.34
CA ALA A 10 -44.82 -4.18 19.88
C ALA A 10 -44.73 -5.65 19.43
N ASP A 11 -45.85 -6.22 18.99
CA ASP A 11 -45.96 -7.61 18.55
C ASP A 11 -45.39 -7.88 17.14
N ASP A 12 -45.12 -6.83 16.35
CA ASP A 12 -44.53 -6.95 15.00
C ASP A 12 -42.98 -6.94 15.00
N LEU A 13 -42.36 -6.56 16.12
CA LEU A 13 -40.90 -6.58 16.30
C LEU A 13 -40.26 -7.97 16.15
N PRO A 14 -40.80 -9.07 16.73
CA PRO A 14 -40.18 -10.39 16.62
C PRO A 14 -40.19 -10.96 15.19
N SER A 15 -41.24 -10.69 14.41
CA SER A 15 -41.32 -11.14 13.01
C SER A 15 -40.40 -10.32 12.10
N LEU A 16 -40.27 -9.01 12.35
CA LEU A 16 -39.36 -8.13 11.62
C LEU A 16 -37.89 -8.53 11.82
N LEU A 17 -37.51 -8.92 13.03
CA LEU A 17 -36.16 -9.41 13.33
C LEU A 17 -35.81 -10.65 12.51
N TRP A 18 -36.74 -11.59 12.34
CA TRP A 18 -36.49 -12.81 11.56
C TRP A 18 -36.24 -12.56 10.07
N ILE A 19 -36.74 -11.45 9.53
CA ILE A 19 -36.48 -11.02 8.15
C ILE A 19 -35.12 -10.32 8.03
N PHE A 20 -34.75 -9.51 9.02
CA PHE A 20 -33.50 -8.75 9.00
C PHE A 20 -32.27 -9.54 9.44
N ILE A 21 -32.42 -10.49 10.37
CA ILE A 21 -31.32 -11.28 10.93
C ILE A 21 -30.52 -12.00 9.82
N PRO A 22 -31.14 -12.71 8.85
CA PRO A 22 -30.38 -13.37 7.78
C PRO A 22 -29.55 -12.39 6.93
N GLY A 23 -30.12 -11.23 6.59
CA GLY A 23 -29.42 -10.18 5.84
C GLY A 23 -28.26 -9.58 6.64
N ALA A 24 -28.49 -9.30 7.92
CA ALA A 24 -27.46 -8.78 8.83
C ALA A 24 -26.31 -9.78 9.01
N VAL A 25 -26.59 -11.08 9.14
CA VAL A 25 -25.58 -12.13 9.26
C VAL A 25 -24.74 -12.23 7.98
N LEU A 26 -25.34 -12.15 6.80
CA LEU A 26 -24.59 -12.16 5.53
C LEU A 26 -23.66 -10.95 5.41
N VAL A 27 -24.16 -9.76 5.74
CA VAL A 27 -23.35 -8.53 5.71
C VAL A 27 -22.21 -8.62 6.73
N ALA A 28 -22.51 -9.01 7.98
CA ALA A 28 -21.51 -9.19 9.03
C ALA A 28 -20.45 -10.22 8.63
N GLY A 29 -20.85 -11.37 8.09
CA GLY A 29 -19.94 -12.41 7.60
C GLY A 29 -19.05 -11.93 6.46
N TYR A 30 -19.58 -11.13 5.54
CA TYR A 30 -18.80 -10.52 4.46
C TYR A 30 -17.71 -9.59 5.00
N PHE A 31 -18.06 -8.70 5.93
CA PHE A 31 -17.10 -7.77 6.55
C PHE A 31 -16.06 -8.51 7.40
N ALA A 32 -16.48 -9.51 8.19
CA ALA A 32 -15.58 -10.34 8.98
C ALA A 32 -14.58 -11.08 8.08
N ARG A 33 -15.02 -11.67 6.96
CA ARG A 33 -14.14 -12.32 5.98
C ARG A 33 -13.16 -11.34 5.35
N LYS A 34 -13.64 -10.16 4.96
CA LYS A 34 -12.79 -9.11 4.36
C LYS A 34 -11.70 -8.65 5.34
N TRP A 35 -12.07 -8.43 6.60
CA TRP A 35 -11.14 -8.06 7.67
C TRP A 35 -10.13 -9.17 7.96
N TYR A 36 -10.58 -10.42 8.07
CA TYR A 36 -9.72 -11.59 8.29
C TYR A 36 -8.69 -11.76 7.17
N LEU A 37 -9.09 -11.64 5.91
CA LEU A 37 -8.16 -11.72 4.78
C LEU A 37 -7.14 -10.58 4.79
N ALA A 38 -7.57 -9.35 5.09
CA ALA A 38 -6.66 -8.21 5.21
C ALA A 38 -5.66 -8.41 6.36
N HIS A 39 -6.12 -8.93 7.50
CA HIS A 39 -5.26 -9.21 8.64
C HIS A 39 -4.28 -10.35 8.34
N LYS A 40 -4.75 -11.43 7.71
CA LYS A 40 -3.92 -12.56 7.28
C LYS A 40 -2.87 -12.15 6.25
N LEU A 41 -3.22 -11.27 5.30
CA LEU A 41 -2.24 -10.71 4.36
C LEU A 41 -1.23 -9.80 5.06
N ARG A 42 -1.62 -9.10 6.13
CA ARG A 42 -0.66 -8.35 6.94
C ARG A 42 0.28 -9.25 7.73
N THR A 43 -0.16 -10.41 8.20
CA THR A 43 0.67 -11.32 9.01
C THR A 43 1.50 -12.28 8.16
N THR A 44 0.92 -12.85 7.10
CA THR A 44 1.52 -13.89 6.25
C THR A 44 1.42 -13.58 4.74
N GLY A 45 1.09 -12.35 4.35
CA GLY A 45 0.87 -12.01 2.94
C GLY A 45 2.14 -11.84 2.12
N ILE A 46 1.90 -11.68 0.82
CA ILE A 46 2.91 -11.50 -0.23
C ILE A 46 3.82 -10.33 0.13
N GLY A 47 5.12 -10.59 0.32
CA GLY A 47 6.14 -9.59 0.68
C GLY A 47 6.77 -9.79 2.06
N LYS A 48 6.09 -10.46 3.01
CA LYS A 48 6.67 -10.75 4.33
C LYS A 48 7.72 -11.85 4.34
N GLY A 49 7.69 -12.73 3.33
CA GLY A 49 8.66 -13.80 3.15
C GLY A 49 8.23 -15.11 3.78
N ALA A 50 8.89 -16.19 3.36
CA ALA A 50 8.80 -17.45 4.07
C ALA A 50 9.33 -17.25 5.52
N PRO A 51 8.80 -17.98 6.52
CA PRO A 51 9.34 -17.94 7.87
C PRO A 51 10.85 -18.26 7.82
N GLY A 52 11.67 -17.33 8.33
CA GLY A 52 13.14 -17.45 8.30
C GLY A 52 13.85 -16.79 7.12
N PHE A 53 13.12 -16.26 6.11
CA PHE A 53 13.69 -15.44 5.04
C PHE A 53 13.34 -13.97 5.23
N GLN A 54 14.35 -13.11 5.32
CA GLN A 54 14.18 -11.65 5.42
C GLN A 54 13.83 -11.06 4.05
N THR A 55 12.59 -11.20 3.58
CA THR A 55 12.18 -10.69 2.25
C THR A 55 11.51 -9.32 2.28
N ASN A 56 11.35 -8.71 3.46
CA ASN A 56 10.63 -7.45 3.66
C ASN A 56 11.59 -6.24 3.67
N VAL A 57 12.63 -6.29 2.84
CA VAL A 57 13.65 -5.23 2.77
C VAL A 57 13.12 -4.11 1.87
N ARG A 58 12.88 -2.94 2.45
CA ARG A 58 12.45 -1.77 1.68
C ARG A 58 13.66 -1.20 0.92
N ARG A 59 13.48 -0.89 -0.37
CA ARG A 59 14.48 -0.12 -1.11
C ARG A 59 14.55 1.29 -0.52
N VAL A 60 15.68 1.63 0.08
CA VAL A 60 15.90 2.97 0.63
C VAL A 60 16.67 3.80 -0.38
N ARG A 61 16.22 5.04 -0.58
CA ARG A 61 16.94 5.99 -1.43
C ARG A 61 18.18 6.45 -0.68
N VAL A 62 19.34 6.32 -1.32
CA VAL A 62 20.61 6.77 -0.76
C VAL A 62 20.65 8.30 -0.83
N THR A 63 21.01 8.94 0.28
CA THR A 63 21.18 10.41 0.35
C THR A 63 22.36 10.86 -0.50
N ALA A 64 22.30 12.08 -1.05
CA ALA A 64 23.31 12.58 -2.00
C ALA A 64 24.75 12.57 -1.46
N ASP A 65 24.96 12.89 -0.17
CA ASP A 65 26.28 12.83 0.47
C ASP A 65 26.85 11.40 0.50
N VAL A 66 26.04 10.46 0.97
CA VAL A 66 26.39 9.02 1.00
C VAL A 66 26.64 8.49 -0.42
N ALA A 67 25.84 8.88 -1.40
CA ALA A 67 26.03 8.47 -2.79
C ALA A 67 27.38 8.94 -3.35
N ALA A 68 27.78 10.18 -3.06
CA ALA A 68 29.07 10.72 -3.48
C ALA A 68 30.26 10.05 -2.79
N ARG A 69 30.10 9.59 -1.54
CA ARG A 69 31.13 8.81 -0.82
C ARG A 69 31.28 7.41 -1.40
N ILE A 70 30.16 6.74 -1.68
CA ILE A 70 30.16 5.43 -2.34
C ILE A 70 30.83 5.51 -3.72
N GLN A 71 30.53 6.55 -4.51
CA GLN A 71 31.16 6.75 -5.82
C GLN A 71 32.67 7.00 -5.73
N ARG A 72 33.15 7.59 -4.63
CA ARG A 72 34.59 7.77 -4.35
C ARG A 72 35.30 6.49 -3.88
N GLY A 73 34.57 5.40 -3.65
CA GLY A 73 35.12 4.14 -3.18
C GLY A 73 35.39 4.10 -1.67
N GLU A 74 34.77 5.01 -0.90
CA GLU A 74 34.87 5.01 0.56
C GLU A 74 33.93 3.94 1.16
N GLN A 75 34.39 3.21 2.17
CA GLN A 75 33.60 2.20 2.87
C GLN A 75 32.66 2.87 3.87
N VAL A 76 31.39 3.02 3.49
CA VAL A 76 30.35 3.61 4.37
C VAL A 76 29.68 2.51 5.18
N SER A 77 29.65 2.69 6.51
CA SER A 77 29.01 1.73 7.41
C SER A 77 27.47 1.76 7.29
N PRO A 78 26.76 0.65 7.52
CA PRO A 78 25.30 0.61 7.47
C PRO A 78 24.62 1.62 8.41
N ASP A 79 25.23 1.87 9.57
CA ASP A 79 24.72 2.79 10.58
C ASP A 79 24.80 4.25 10.11
N GLU A 80 25.85 4.63 9.38
CA GLU A 80 25.99 5.96 8.78
C GLU A 80 24.96 6.21 7.68
N ILE A 81 24.68 5.19 6.86
CA ILE A 81 23.64 5.26 5.84
C ILE A 81 22.29 5.51 6.52
N ALA A 82 21.96 4.73 7.54
CA ALA A 82 20.72 4.87 8.31
C ALA A 82 20.60 6.25 8.98
N ALA A 83 21.66 6.74 9.61
CA ALA A 83 21.70 8.06 10.24
C ALA A 83 21.50 9.19 9.20
N SER A 84 22.13 9.08 8.03
CA SER A 84 22.00 10.07 6.96
C SER A 84 20.59 10.11 6.39
N ILE A 85 19.97 8.94 6.20
CA ILE A 85 18.56 8.83 5.77
C ILE A 85 17.62 9.45 6.82
N ALA A 86 17.83 9.14 8.10
CA ALA A 86 16.99 9.68 9.18
C ALA A 86 17.07 11.21 9.27
N ARG A 87 18.23 11.80 8.98
CA ARG A 87 18.40 13.25 8.88
C ARG A 87 17.67 13.83 7.67
N ALA A 88 17.88 13.25 6.48
CA ALA A 88 17.23 13.71 5.25
C ALA A 88 15.69 13.64 5.31
N GLN A 89 15.12 12.58 5.92
CA GLN A 89 13.66 12.47 6.09
C GLN A 89 13.09 13.59 6.96
N ARG A 90 13.77 13.98 8.03
CA ARG A 90 13.33 15.09 8.89
C ARG A 90 13.38 16.43 8.17
N GLU A 91 14.40 16.63 7.36
CA GLU A 91 14.55 17.84 6.55
C GLU A 91 13.47 17.92 5.46
N ASP A 92 13.20 16.82 4.74
CA ASP A 92 12.12 16.72 3.75
C ASP A 92 10.74 17.00 4.36
N GLU A 93 10.45 16.45 5.54
CA GLU A 93 9.19 16.68 6.27
C GLU A 93 9.03 18.15 6.68
N SER A 94 10.11 18.81 7.10
CA SER A 94 10.10 20.23 7.46
C SER A 94 9.98 21.16 6.24
N ALA A 95 10.59 20.81 5.10
CA ALA A 95 10.50 21.56 3.85
C ALA A 95 9.13 21.41 3.17
N ALA A 96 8.51 20.22 3.25
CA ALA A 96 7.19 19.96 2.70
C ALA A 96 6.07 20.80 3.35
N ASN A 97 6.24 21.18 4.63
CA ASN A 97 5.27 22.02 5.34
C ASN A 97 5.37 23.51 4.98
N SER A 98 6.36 23.91 4.15
CA SER A 98 6.66 25.30 3.82
C SER A 98 6.33 25.69 2.36
N THR A 99 5.96 24.74 1.49
CA THR A 99 5.81 24.99 0.05
C THR A 99 4.51 24.39 -0.50
N SER A 100 3.38 24.98 -0.14
CA SER A 100 2.08 24.65 -0.73
C SER A 100 1.75 25.57 -1.91
N THR A 101 2.49 25.52 -3.01
CA THR A 101 2.05 25.96 -4.36
C THR A 101 3.21 25.85 -5.36
N SER A 102 3.26 24.76 -6.11
CA SER A 102 3.58 24.82 -7.55
C SER A 102 3.34 23.46 -8.17
N ALA A 103 2.33 23.38 -9.03
CA ALA A 103 2.13 22.26 -9.93
C ALA A 103 3.39 22.08 -10.80
N LYS A 104 4.18 21.05 -10.52
CA LYS A 104 5.29 20.62 -11.38
C LYS A 104 4.89 19.28 -11.98
N SER A 105 4.74 19.29 -13.30
CA SER A 105 4.54 18.11 -14.13
C SER A 105 5.53 16.99 -13.76
N PRO A 106 5.10 15.71 -13.82
CA PRO A 106 5.97 14.60 -13.43
C PRO A 106 7.20 14.57 -14.36
N PRO A 107 8.43 14.55 -13.82
CA PRO A 107 9.62 14.32 -14.62
C PRO A 107 9.52 12.93 -15.26
N THR A 108 9.80 12.87 -16.56
CA THR A 108 9.96 11.64 -17.33
C THR A 108 10.81 10.65 -16.53
N PRO A 109 10.35 9.40 -16.31
CA PRO A 109 11.15 8.43 -15.60
C PRO A 109 12.46 8.19 -16.35
N PRO A 110 13.61 8.13 -15.65
CA PRO A 110 14.87 7.73 -16.27
C PRO A 110 14.71 6.33 -16.91
N PRO A 111 15.43 6.04 -18.00
CA PRO A 111 15.38 4.72 -18.64
C PRO A 111 15.63 3.64 -17.59
N GLU A 112 14.74 2.64 -17.53
CA GLU A 112 14.92 1.50 -16.63
C GLU A 112 16.29 0.87 -16.91
N PRO A 113 17.13 0.60 -15.90
CA PRO A 113 18.38 -0.08 -16.12
C PRO A 113 18.06 -1.44 -16.73
N GLU A 114 18.59 -1.69 -17.93
CA GLU A 114 18.45 -2.99 -18.58
C GLU A 114 18.96 -4.05 -17.62
N ASN A 115 18.09 -5.01 -17.29
CA ASN A 115 18.43 -6.03 -16.31
C ASN A 115 19.37 -7.03 -16.98
N GLU A 116 20.68 -6.75 -16.92
CA GLU A 116 21.78 -7.55 -17.50
C GLU A 116 21.78 -9.02 -17.04
N TRP A 117 21.07 -9.31 -15.94
CA TRP A 117 20.94 -10.64 -15.35
C TRP A 117 19.91 -11.52 -16.06
N LEU A 118 19.00 -10.93 -16.84
CA LEU A 118 18.05 -11.69 -17.65
C LEU A 118 18.58 -11.83 -19.08
N PRO A 119 18.54 -13.02 -19.67
CA PRO A 119 18.76 -13.14 -21.11
C PRO A 119 17.72 -12.26 -21.83
N GLN A 120 18.18 -11.46 -22.81
CA GLN A 120 17.39 -10.45 -23.54
C GLN A 120 16.07 -11.02 -24.11
N ASN A 121 16.03 -12.32 -24.34
CA ASN A 121 14.89 -13.10 -24.84
C ASN A 121 13.66 -13.07 -23.91
N LEU A 122 13.81 -12.68 -22.64
CA LEU A 122 12.75 -12.68 -21.63
C LEU A 122 12.37 -11.28 -21.10
N SER A 123 13.10 -10.21 -21.46
CA SER A 123 12.88 -8.87 -20.88
C SER A 123 11.75 -8.08 -21.54
N SER A 124 11.31 -8.46 -22.75
CA SER A 124 10.21 -7.79 -23.45
C SER A 124 8.85 -8.38 -23.07
N GLY A 125 8.34 -7.97 -21.91
CA GLY A 125 7.00 -8.31 -21.44
C GLY A 125 5.90 -7.78 -22.38
N LYS A 126 5.49 -8.58 -23.37
CA LYS A 126 4.40 -8.28 -24.30
C LYS A 126 3.08 -8.20 -23.51
N LYS A 127 2.64 -6.98 -23.17
CA LYS A 127 1.38 -6.72 -22.46
C LYS A 127 0.21 -7.25 -23.29
N GLN A 128 -0.41 -8.35 -22.88
CA GLN A 128 -1.64 -8.83 -23.50
C GLN A 128 -2.81 -7.88 -23.19
N PRO A 129 -3.53 -7.35 -24.19
CA PRO A 129 -4.70 -6.52 -23.95
C PRO A 129 -5.85 -7.38 -23.40
N LYS A 130 -6.34 -6.99 -22.22
CA LYS A 130 -7.45 -7.61 -21.49
C LYS A 130 -8.74 -7.49 -22.33
N ARG A 131 -9.17 -8.60 -22.93
CA ARG A 131 -10.37 -8.71 -23.76
C ARG A 131 -11.63 -8.48 -22.90
N ARG A 132 -12.34 -7.36 -23.11
CA ARG A 132 -13.68 -7.12 -22.55
C ARG A 132 -14.69 -7.93 -23.38
N LYS A 133 -15.44 -8.84 -22.74
CA LYS A 133 -16.60 -9.49 -23.37
C LYS A 133 -17.79 -8.50 -23.36
N LYS A 134 -18.43 -8.32 -24.50
CA LYS A 134 -19.78 -7.75 -24.65
C LYS A 134 -20.81 -8.81 -24.33
#